data_AF-A0A2E6TI72-F1
#
_entry.id   AF-A0A2E6TI72-F1
#
_cell.length_a   1.000
_cell.length_b   1.000
_cell.length_c   1.000
_cell.angle_alpha   90.00
_cell.angle_beta   90.00
_cell.angle_gamma   90.00
#
_symmetry.space_group_name_H-M   'P 1'
#
loop_
_entity.id
_entity.type
_entity.pdbx_description
1 polymer ?
#
loop_
_entity_poly.entity_id
_entity_poly.type
_entity_poly.pdbx_seq_one_letter_code
_entity_poly.pdbx_strand_id
1 'polypeptide(L)'
;MKNTLILLLFAWASSHVFAKSADDAIASLVAIGPKGQGNEAASKAWPEVAALGAENLPALLEAMNKANGLGQNWLRAAVDAIAQRTLKNGDKLPAKELKAFLDEESHQPVTRRLAFELIERASPKRAAKLVPGFIDDPAPQLRRDAVAQVLEKAAAEKSADLYDKALRAARDVDQIEASAKALKEAGREVDLPKVMGFLMRWKVIGPFDNTDRKGFAVAYPPEKKIDFGASYEGKQGKVKWSDFATSDAFGMVDVNLEFGELKQVVAYAHTFYESPEAREVQLRLGCKNAWKVWLNGELLFARDEYHRGMRIDQYLIDAKLKKGKNAILVKLCQNEQEQSWTKQWQFQLRVTDASGTALLAANRQPTPQAKPKK
;
A
#
# COMPACT_ATOMS: atom_id res chain seq x y z
N MET A 1 12.06 52.38 -56.04
CA MET A 1 11.63 52.50 -54.64
C MET A 1 11.52 51.10 -54.06
N LYS A 2 12.22 50.85 -52.96
CA LYS A 2 12.47 49.54 -52.33
C LYS A 2 11.37 49.20 -51.30
N ASN A 3 11.10 47.90 -51.20
CA ASN A 3 10.84 47.09 -50.01
C ASN A 3 9.73 47.50 -49.02
N THR A 4 8.64 46.73 -49.03
CA THR A 4 7.80 46.32 -47.88
C THR A 4 6.84 45.26 -48.45
N LEU A 5 6.61 44.05 -47.94
CA LEU A 5 6.39 43.60 -46.57
C LEU A 5 6.42 42.05 -46.59
N ILE A 6 7.43 41.39 -46.02
CA ILE A 6 7.40 39.96 -45.69
C ILE A 6 7.66 39.87 -44.19
N LEU A 7 6.59 39.79 -43.39
CA LEU A 7 6.67 39.61 -41.94
C LEU A 7 5.30 39.14 -41.44
N LEU A 8 4.96 37.87 -41.68
CA LEU A 8 3.82 37.21 -41.02
C LEU A 8 3.86 35.67 -41.04
N LEU A 9 5.02 35.05 -41.29
CA LEU A 9 5.18 33.58 -41.28
C LEU A 9 6.16 33.03 -40.23
N PHE A 10 6.81 33.87 -39.41
CA PHE A 10 7.81 33.41 -38.43
C PHE A 10 7.28 33.13 -37.02
N ALA A 11 6.02 33.47 -36.71
CA ALA A 11 5.43 33.23 -35.39
C ALA A 11 4.92 31.79 -35.19
N TRP A 12 4.56 31.09 -36.27
CA TRP A 12 3.99 29.73 -36.21
C TRP A 12 5.05 28.62 -36.14
N ALA A 13 6.19 28.78 -36.82
CA ALA A 13 7.28 27.79 -36.76
C ALA A 13 7.98 27.78 -35.38
N SER A 14 8.13 28.96 -34.77
CA SER A 14 8.83 29.11 -33.48
C SER A 14 8.05 28.43 -32.34
N SER A 15 6.73 28.59 -32.29
CA SER A 15 5.87 27.98 -31.27
C SER A 15 5.82 26.45 -31.36
N HIS A 16 5.90 25.88 -32.57
CA HIS A 16 5.95 24.42 -32.76
C HIS A 16 7.29 23.80 -32.36
N VAL A 17 8.42 24.51 -32.55
CA VAL A 17 9.74 24.03 -32.15
C VAL A 17 9.90 24.01 -30.63
N PHE A 18 9.42 25.05 -29.94
CA PHE A 18 9.45 25.11 -28.47
C PHE A 18 8.51 24.08 -27.80
N ALA A 19 7.33 23.83 -28.38
CA ALA A 19 6.43 22.78 -27.87
C ALA A 19 7.04 21.39 -28.02
N LYS A 20 7.65 21.11 -29.18
CA LYS A 20 8.33 19.83 -29.42
C LYS A 20 9.53 19.60 -28.49
N SER A 21 10.31 20.64 -28.20
CA SER A 21 11.44 20.53 -27.27
C SER A 21 10.98 20.28 -25.82
N ALA A 22 9.87 20.87 -25.39
CA ALA A 22 9.31 20.65 -24.06
C ALA A 22 8.82 19.21 -23.86
N ASP A 23 8.14 18.64 -24.86
CA ASP A 23 7.67 17.25 -24.82
C ASP A 23 8.86 16.26 -24.76
N ASP A 24 9.92 16.50 -25.55
CA ASP A 24 11.14 15.69 -25.54
C ASP A 24 11.87 15.77 -24.19
N ALA A 25 11.88 16.96 -23.57
CA ALA A 25 12.45 17.14 -22.23
C ALA A 25 11.66 16.37 -21.17
N ILE A 26 10.32 16.48 -21.16
CA ILE A 26 9.44 15.73 -20.25
C ILE A 26 9.62 14.21 -20.45
N ALA A 27 9.67 13.75 -21.70
CA ALA A 27 9.89 12.35 -22.03
C ALA A 27 11.22 11.82 -21.45
N SER A 28 12.26 12.65 -21.42
CA SER A 28 13.56 12.29 -20.83
C SER A 28 13.47 12.04 -19.31
N LEU A 29 12.59 12.75 -18.59
CA LEU A 29 12.34 12.53 -17.16
C LEU A 29 11.49 11.27 -16.92
N VAL A 30 10.54 10.98 -17.81
CA VAL A 30 9.70 9.76 -17.75
C VAL A 30 10.52 8.51 -18.04
N ALA A 31 11.48 8.59 -18.96
CA ALA A 31 12.27 7.46 -19.46
C ALA A 31 13.36 6.96 -18.49
N ILE A 32 13.47 7.52 -17.28
CA ILE A 32 14.46 7.07 -16.30
C ILE A 32 14.21 5.61 -15.96
N GLY A 33 15.21 4.76 -16.19
CA GLY A 33 15.15 3.33 -15.97
C GLY A 33 15.57 2.90 -14.56
N PRO A 34 15.60 1.58 -14.32
CA PRO A 34 16.07 1.00 -13.06
C PRO A 34 17.47 1.49 -12.69
N LYS A 35 17.73 1.66 -11.39
CA LYS A 35 19.01 2.13 -10.85
C LYS A 35 19.47 3.51 -11.42
N GLY A 36 18.55 4.31 -11.96
CA GLY A 36 18.85 5.67 -12.45
C GLY A 36 19.42 5.74 -13.86
N GLN A 37 19.27 4.68 -14.67
CA GLN A 37 19.62 4.74 -16.10
C GLN A 37 18.88 5.92 -16.76
N GLY A 38 19.60 6.81 -17.44
CA GLY A 38 19.02 8.02 -18.05
C GLY A 38 19.03 9.27 -17.15
N ASN A 39 19.52 9.19 -15.91
CA ASN A 39 19.60 10.34 -15.00
C ASN A 39 20.40 11.52 -15.58
N GLU A 40 21.48 11.27 -16.33
CA GLU A 40 22.28 12.36 -16.92
C GLU A 40 21.46 13.15 -17.95
N ALA A 41 20.70 12.45 -18.81
CA ALA A 41 19.81 13.08 -19.78
C ALA A 41 18.68 13.84 -19.06
N ALA A 42 18.06 13.21 -18.06
CA ALA A 42 17.03 13.86 -17.25
C ALA A 42 17.55 15.14 -16.55
N SER A 43 18.78 15.10 -16.02
CA SER A 43 19.40 16.26 -15.38
C SER A 43 19.65 17.41 -16.36
N LYS A 44 19.97 17.11 -17.62
CA LYS A 44 20.16 18.13 -18.67
C LYS A 44 18.82 18.70 -19.15
N ALA A 45 17.78 17.87 -19.22
CA ALA A 45 16.44 18.26 -19.62
C ALA A 45 15.65 19.00 -18.53
N TRP A 46 15.93 18.73 -17.25
CA TRP A 46 15.14 19.25 -16.13
C TRP A 46 15.02 20.79 -16.09
N PRO A 47 16.08 21.60 -16.33
CA PRO A 47 15.95 23.05 -16.37
C PRO A 47 14.92 23.55 -17.38
N GLU A 48 14.80 22.89 -18.54
CA GLU A 48 13.81 23.23 -19.57
C GLU A 48 12.39 22.94 -19.06
N VAL A 49 12.18 21.77 -18.45
CA VAL A 49 10.89 21.40 -17.85
C VAL A 49 10.52 22.34 -16.71
N ALA A 50 11.46 22.67 -15.83
CA ALA A 50 11.22 23.58 -14.70
C ALA A 50 10.97 25.03 -15.15
N ALA A 51 11.37 25.42 -16.37
CA ALA A 51 11.12 26.75 -16.93
C ALA A 51 9.72 26.92 -17.54
N LEU A 52 8.95 25.84 -17.71
CA LEU A 52 7.61 25.87 -18.30
C LEU A 52 6.62 26.75 -17.52
N GLY A 53 5.59 27.25 -18.20
CA GLY A 53 4.50 27.99 -17.56
C GLY A 53 3.54 27.08 -16.79
N ALA A 54 2.75 27.66 -15.89
CA ALA A 54 1.84 26.92 -15.01
C ALA A 54 0.74 26.16 -15.77
N GLU A 55 0.41 26.57 -16.99
CA GLU A 55 -0.49 25.87 -17.90
C GLU A 55 -0.03 24.44 -18.23
N ASN A 56 1.26 24.11 -18.03
CA ASN A 56 1.82 22.79 -18.25
C ASN A 56 1.70 21.85 -17.04
N LEU A 57 1.26 22.35 -15.88
CA LEU A 57 1.15 21.53 -14.67
C LEU A 57 0.27 20.27 -14.84
N PRO A 58 -0.90 20.31 -15.52
CA PRO A 58 -1.66 19.09 -15.80
C PRO A 58 -0.89 18.07 -16.64
N ALA A 59 -0.18 18.52 -17.68
CA ALA A 59 0.64 17.63 -18.52
C ALA A 59 1.79 16.99 -17.75
N LEU A 60 2.40 17.71 -16.80
CA LEU A 60 3.44 17.16 -15.93
C LEU A 60 2.90 16.11 -14.95
N LEU A 61 1.69 16.33 -14.40
CA LEU A 61 1.02 15.33 -13.58
C LEU A 61 0.69 14.06 -14.38
N GLU A 62 0.31 14.20 -15.66
CA GLU A 62 0.13 13.06 -16.56
C GLU A 62 1.43 12.34 -16.89
N ALA A 63 2.53 13.09 -17.07
CA ALA A 63 3.85 12.49 -17.23
C ALA A 63 4.25 11.68 -15.99
N MET A 64 3.91 12.16 -14.79
CA MET A 64 4.15 11.43 -13.54
C MET A 64 3.37 10.10 -13.47
N ASN A 65 2.15 10.04 -14.02
CA ASN A 65 1.38 8.79 -14.13
C ASN A 65 2.09 7.72 -14.98
N LYS A 66 3.00 8.13 -15.87
CA LYS A 66 3.75 7.25 -16.79
C LYS A 66 5.17 6.93 -16.29
N ALA A 67 5.68 7.70 -15.34
CA ALA A 67 7.03 7.56 -14.82
C ALA A 67 7.11 6.53 -13.68
N ASN A 68 8.29 5.93 -13.50
CA ASN A 68 8.59 5.19 -12.27
C ASN A 68 8.89 6.15 -11.10
N GLY A 69 9.13 5.61 -9.91
CA GLY A 69 9.38 6.43 -8.71
C GLY A 69 10.55 7.41 -8.83
N LEU A 70 11.58 7.10 -9.62
CA LEU A 70 12.69 8.03 -9.85
C LEU A 70 12.27 9.18 -10.78
N GLY A 71 11.62 8.88 -11.91
CA GLY A 71 11.10 9.90 -12.81
C GLY A 71 10.03 10.78 -12.17
N GLN A 72 9.17 10.20 -11.33
CA GLN A 72 8.20 10.95 -10.53
C GLN A 72 8.87 11.98 -9.61
N ASN A 73 10.02 11.66 -9.00
CA ASN A 73 10.74 12.62 -8.16
C ASN A 73 11.26 13.82 -8.96
N TRP A 74 11.83 13.58 -10.15
CA TRP A 74 12.31 14.66 -11.03
C TRP A 74 11.15 15.55 -11.50
N LEU A 75 10.04 14.95 -11.94
CA LEU A 75 8.86 15.67 -12.38
C LEU A 75 8.20 16.45 -11.23
N ARG A 76 8.12 15.87 -10.02
CA ARG A 76 7.61 16.57 -8.83
C ARG A 76 8.44 17.80 -8.52
N ALA A 77 9.76 17.72 -8.59
CA ALA A 77 10.63 18.86 -8.38
C ALA A 77 10.39 19.98 -9.42
N ALA A 78 10.13 19.62 -10.69
CA ALA A 78 9.79 20.60 -11.72
C ALA A 78 8.41 21.25 -11.45
N VAL A 79 7.40 20.45 -11.09
CA VAL A 79 6.07 20.92 -10.69
C VAL A 79 6.16 21.91 -9.53
N ASP A 80 6.94 21.59 -8.49
CA ASP A 80 7.15 22.46 -7.34
C ASP A 80 7.82 23.78 -7.74
N ALA A 81 8.86 23.74 -8.59
CA ALA A 81 9.56 24.92 -9.08
C ALA A 81 8.65 25.85 -9.88
N ILE A 82 7.83 25.29 -10.78
CA ILE A 82 6.85 26.04 -11.57
C ILE A 82 5.81 26.68 -10.63
N ALA A 83 5.19 25.89 -9.76
CA ALA A 83 4.15 26.38 -8.86
C ALA A 83 4.66 27.49 -7.93
N GLN A 84 5.86 27.31 -7.36
CA GLN A 84 6.48 28.31 -6.50
C GLN A 84 6.79 29.60 -7.26
N ARG A 85 7.38 29.52 -8.46
CA ARG A 85 7.67 30.70 -9.29
C ARG A 85 6.39 31.45 -9.64
N THR A 86 5.37 30.75 -10.13
CA THR A 86 4.09 31.33 -10.54
C THR A 86 3.43 32.07 -9.38
N LEU A 87 3.30 31.42 -8.22
CA LEU A 87 2.67 32.04 -7.05
C LEU A 87 3.50 33.23 -6.50
N LYS A 88 4.83 33.14 -6.52
CA LYS A 88 5.72 34.24 -6.11
C LYS A 88 5.57 35.47 -7.00
N ASN A 89 5.29 35.26 -8.29
CA ASN A 89 5.05 36.34 -9.26
C ASN A 89 3.64 36.94 -9.15
N GLY A 90 2.76 36.39 -8.29
CA GLY A 90 1.36 36.82 -8.17
C GLY A 90 0.43 36.22 -9.23
N ASP A 91 0.94 35.32 -10.07
CA ASP A 91 0.18 34.62 -11.08
C ASP A 91 -0.64 33.47 -10.48
N LYS A 92 -1.65 33.00 -11.22
CA LYS A 92 -2.58 31.94 -10.77
C LYS A 92 -2.19 30.59 -11.34
N LEU A 93 -2.30 29.55 -10.52
CA LEU A 93 -2.26 28.16 -11.00
C LEU A 93 -3.54 27.80 -11.77
N PRO A 94 -3.50 26.82 -12.70
CA PRO A 94 -4.66 26.37 -13.49
C PRO A 94 -5.64 25.57 -12.63
N ALA A 95 -6.41 26.27 -11.79
CA ALA A 95 -7.22 25.65 -10.74
C ALA A 95 -8.35 24.76 -11.29
N LYS A 96 -8.89 25.06 -12.48
CA LYS A 96 -9.95 24.26 -13.09
C LYS A 96 -9.41 22.92 -13.57
N GLU A 97 -8.26 22.95 -14.21
CA GLU A 97 -7.58 21.80 -14.80
C GLU A 97 -7.01 20.90 -13.70
N LEU A 98 -6.40 21.49 -12.66
CA LEU A 98 -5.95 20.75 -11.48
C LEU A 98 -7.13 20.07 -10.76
N LYS A 99 -8.29 20.73 -10.70
CA LYS A 99 -9.49 20.13 -10.10
C LYS A 99 -10.02 18.97 -10.95
N ALA A 100 -10.05 19.13 -12.27
CA ALA A 100 -10.46 18.06 -13.18
C ALA A 100 -9.53 16.83 -13.04
N PHE A 101 -8.21 17.04 -13.00
CA PHE A 101 -7.24 15.99 -12.74
C PHE A 101 -7.46 15.33 -11.37
N LEU A 102 -7.75 16.11 -10.33
CA LEU A 102 -8.03 15.56 -9.00
C LEU A 102 -9.30 14.68 -8.97
N ASP A 103 -10.34 15.07 -9.70
CA ASP A 103 -11.62 14.34 -9.75
C ASP A 103 -11.54 13.01 -10.54
N GLU A 104 -10.54 12.86 -11.41
CA GLU A 104 -10.35 11.64 -12.18
C GLU A 104 -9.65 10.55 -11.35
N GLU A 105 -10.45 9.65 -10.77
CA GLU A 105 -9.98 8.54 -9.93
C GLU A 105 -9.12 7.50 -10.66
N SER A 106 -9.06 7.55 -12.00
CA SER A 106 -8.21 6.68 -12.81
C SER A 106 -6.72 7.00 -12.67
N HIS A 107 -6.39 8.24 -12.28
CA HIS A 107 -5.02 8.67 -12.05
C HIS A 107 -4.42 8.06 -10.78
N GLN A 108 -3.09 8.00 -10.73
CA GLN A 108 -2.40 7.42 -9.58
C GLN A 108 -2.68 8.21 -8.29
N PRO A 109 -2.86 7.56 -7.13
CA PRO A 109 -3.08 8.24 -5.86
C PRO A 109 -2.04 9.33 -5.53
N VAL A 110 -0.77 9.09 -5.87
CA VAL A 110 0.33 10.03 -5.58
C VAL A 110 0.26 11.31 -6.41
N THR A 111 -0.19 11.24 -7.67
CA THR A 111 -0.30 12.40 -8.55
C THR A 111 -1.58 13.18 -8.24
N ARG A 112 -2.69 12.50 -7.93
CA ARG A 112 -3.91 13.12 -7.42
C ARG A 112 -3.66 13.88 -6.12
N ARG A 113 -2.88 13.32 -5.19
CA ARG A 113 -2.42 14.04 -3.99
C ARG A 113 -1.69 15.34 -4.36
N LEU A 114 -0.73 15.27 -5.28
CA LEU A 114 0.03 16.46 -5.68
C LEU A 114 -0.88 17.53 -6.33
N ALA A 115 -1.85 17.13 -7.14
CA ALA A 115 -2.85 18.05 -7.68
C ALA A 115 -3.64 18.77 -6.57
N PHE A 116 -4.06 18.03 -5.54
CA PHE A 116 -4.70 18.61 -4.36
C PHE A 116 -3.77 19.57 -3.59
N GLU A 117 -2.50 19.22 -3.38
CA GLU A 117 -1.50 20.10 -2.76
C GLU A 117 -1.30 21.41 -3.54
N LEU A 118 -1.33 21.36 -4.88
CA LEU A 118 -1.25 22.55 -5.72
C LEU A 118 -2.50 23.43 -5.56
N ILE A 119 -3.69 22.83 -5.49
CA ILE A 119 -4.94 23.57 -5.21
C ILE A 119 -4.89 24.20 -3.82
N GLU A 120 -4.39 23.49 -2.82
CA GLU A 120 -4.22 23.97 -1.46
C GLU A 120 -3.26 25.17 -1.38
N ARG A 121 -2.08 25.06 -2.03
CA ARG A 121 -1.12 26.17 -2.10
C ARG A 121 -1.70 27.41 -2.78
N ALA A 122 -2.50 27.22 -3.84
CA ALA A 122 -3.14 28.34 -4.54
C ALA A 122 -4.34 28.93 -3.76
N SER A 123 -5.09 28.09 -3.04
CA SER A 123 -6.28 28.52 -2.30
C SER A 123 -6.65 27.54 -1.18
N PRO A 124 -6.14 27.76 0.06
CA PRO A 124 -6.45 26.89 1.20
C PRO A 124 -7.96 26.79 1.47
N LYS A 125 -8.71 27.89 1.29
CA LYS A 125 -10.16 27.92 1.45
C LYS A 125 -10.90 27.03 0.45
N ARG A 126 -10.39 26.89 -0.79
CA ARG A 126 -11.00 25.99 -1.78
C ARG A 126 -10.67 24.54 -1.45
N ALA A 127 -9.41 24.24 -1.16
CA ALA A 127 -8.98 22.90 -0.76
C ALA A 127 -9.77 22.38 0.45
N ALA A 128 -9.94 23.18 1.49
CA ALA A 128 -10.71 22.82 2.68
C ALA A 128 -12.18 22.43 2.38
N LYS A 129 -12.79 23.02 1.33
CA LYS A 129 -14.15 22.65 0.90
C LYS A 129 -14.21 21.32 0.13
N LEU A 130 -13.08 20.86 -0.41
CA LEU A 130 -13.00 19.58 -1.14
C LEU A 130 -12.83 18.40 -0.18
N VAL A 131 -12.07 18.58 0.90
CA VAL A 131 -11.70 17.51 1.84
C VAL A 131 -12.87 16.64 2.29
N PRO A 132 -14.05 17.17 2.69
CA PRO A 132 -15.17 16.32 3.09
C PRO A 132 -15.64 15.32 2.01
N GLY A 133 -15.43 15.64 0.74
CA GLY A 133 -15.76 14.78 -0.40
C GLY A 133 -14.82 13.57 -0.55
N PHE A 134 -13.65 13.58 0.08
CA PHE A 134 -12.68 12.48 -0.05
C PHE A 134 -12.93 11.30 0.90
N ILE A 135 -14.02 11.30 1.68
CA ILE A 135 -14.24 10.30 2.74
C ILE A 135 -14.24 8.85 2.22
N ASP A 136 -14.62 8.63 0.96
CA ASP A 136 -14.60 7.33 0.28
C ASP A 136 -13.57 7.26 -0.87
N ASP A 137 -12.72 8.28 -1.02
CA ASP A 137 -11.79 8.42 -2.16
C ASP A 137 -10.79 7.26 -2.23
N PRO A 138 -10.55 6.65 -3.40
CA PRO A 138 -9.63 5.50 -3.52
C PRO A 138 -8.17 5.83 -3.20
N ALA A 139 -7.76 7.11 -3.25
CA ALA A 139 -6.42 7.55 -2.87
C ALA A 139 -6.30 7.68 -1.34
N PRO A 140 -5.46 6.86 -0.67
CA PRO A 140 -5.42 6.81 0.79
C PRO A 140 -5.10 8.16 1.46
N GLN A 141 -4.23 8.96 0.87
CA GLN A 141 -3.83 10.25 1.45
C GLN A 141 -4.93 11.32 1.35
N LEU A 142 -5.78 11.29 0.32
CA LEU A 142 -6.94 12.18 0.24
C LEU A 142 -8.02 11.74 1.24
N ARG A 143 -8.26 10.42 1.31
CA ARG A 143 -9.18 9.83 2.27
C ARG A 143 -8.79 10.14 3.71
N ARG A 144 -7.50 10.05 4.02
CA ARG A 144 -6.94 10.33 5.35
C ARG A 144 -7.32 11.72 5.85
N ASP A 145 -7.22 12.75 5.00
CA ASP A 145 -7.57 14.13 5.35
C ASP A 145 -9.07 14.26 5.69
N ALA A 146 -9.93 13.60 4.92
CA ALA A 146 -11.37 13.57 5.19
C ALA A 146 -11.71 12.88 6.51
N VAL A 147 -11.07 11.72 6.76
CA VAL A 147 -11.24 10.97 8.01
C VAL A 147 -10.75 11.81 9.20
N ALA A 148 -9.65 12.54 9.06
CA ALA A 148 -9.15 13.43 10.11
C ALA A 148 -10.18 14.50 10.49
N GLN A 149 -10.83 15.16 9.51
CA GLN A 149 -11.90 16.12 9.79
C GLN A 149 -13.11 15.47 10.48
N VAL A 150 -13.49 14.25 10.08
CA VAL A 150 -14.57 13.52 10.74
C VAL A 150 -14.20 13.17 12.19
N LEU A 151 -12.96 12.77 12.45
CA LEU A 151 -12.46 12.48 13.80
C LEU A 151 -12.43 13.73 14.69
N GLU A 152 -11.95 14.86 14.17
CA GLU A 152 -11.96 16.14 14.89
C GLU A 152 -13.40 16.54 15.26
N LYS A 153 -14.33 16.41 14.30
CA LYS A 153 -15.75 16.66 14.54
C LYS A 153 -16.36 15.69 15.55
N ALA A 154 -16.02 14.40 15.46
CA ALA A 154 -16.47 13.36 16.40
C ALA A 154 -16.03 13.68 17.83
N ALA A 155 -14.79 14.14 18.00
CA ALA A 155 -14.27 14.55 19.30
C ALA A 155 -14.95 15.81 19.84
N ALA A 156 -15.13 16.84 19.00
CA ALA A 156 -15.77 18.10 19.39
C ALA A 156 -17.23 17.90 19.82
N GLU A 157 -17.96 17.05 19.11
CA GLU A 157 -19.38 16.75 19.36
C GLU A 157 -19.61 15.56 20.30
N LYS A 158 -18.55 14.86 20.73
CA LYS A 158 -18.61 13.60 21.48
C LYS A 158 -19.54 12.57 20.82
N SER A 159 -19.48 12.48 19.48
CA SER A 159 -20.42 11.70 18.68
C SER A 159 -19.87 10.32 18.33
N ALA A 160 -20.45 9.28 18.92
CA ALA A 160 -20.15 7.89 18.58
C ALA A 160 -20.47 7.57 17.11
N ASP A 161 -21.53 8.16 16.54
CA ASP A 161 -21.90 7.95 15.14
C ASP A 161 -20.84 8.51 14.17
N LEU A 162 -20.19 9.63 14.52
CA LEU A 162 -19.09 10.17 13.73
C LEU A 162 -17.82 9.32 13.85
N TYR A 163 -17.53 8.74 15.02
CA TYR A 163 -16.46 7.76 15.14
C TYR A 163 -16.75 6.48 14.33
N ASP A 164 -18.00 6.02 14.27
CA ASP A 164 -18.41 4.91 13.40
C ASP A 164 -18.21 5.26 11.92
N LYS A 165 -18.56 6.48 11.52
CA LYS A 165 -18.31 6.97 10.15
C LYS A 165 -16.81 7.01 9.84
N ALA A 166 -15.99 7.54 10.76
CA ALA A 166 -14.54 7.56 10.60
C ALA A 166 -13.97 6.14 10.48
N LEU A 167 -14.38 5.21 11.34
CA LEU A 167 -13.90 3.82 11.33
C LEU A 167 -14.18 3.11 9.99
N ARG A 168 -15.38 3.32 9.40
CA ARG A 168 -15.74 2.71 8.11
C ARG A 168 -14.87 3.23 6.96
N ALA A 169 -14.55 4.53 7.00
CA ALA A 169 -13.75 5.19 5.98
C ALA A 169 -12.24 4.97 6.16
N ALA A 170 -11.75 4.91 7.39
CA ALA A 170 -10.32 4.87 7.70
C ALA A 170 -9.59 3.69 7.02
N ARG A 171 -8.37 3.95 6.55
CA ARG A 171 -7.46 2.92 6.00
C ARG A 171 -6.11 2.89 6.70
N ASP A 172 -5.75 3.97 7.39
CA ASP A 172 -4.56 4.03 8.22
C ASP A 172 -4.84 3.46 9.62
N VAL A 173 -3.85 2.71 10.13
CA VAL A 173 -3.95 1.99 11.42
C VAL A 173 -4.25 2.94 12.57
N ASP A 174 -3.60 4.10 12.60
CA ASP A 174 -3.74 5.07 13.69
C ASP A 174 -5.16 5.67 13.77
N GLN A 175 -5.78 5.96 12.62
CA GLN A 175 -7.16 6.45 12.55
C GLN A 175 -8.17 5.35 12.91
N ILE A 176 -7.90 4.10 12.50
CA ILE A 176 -8.73 2.94 12.87
C ILE A 176 -8.66 2.71 14.39
N GLU A 177 -7.46 2.74 14.97
CA GLU A 177 -7.23 2.60 16.41
C GLU A 177 -7.92 3.71 17.21
N ALA A 178 -7.74 4.97 16.80
CA ALA A 178 -8.37 6.11 17.44
C ALA A 178 -9.90 6.00 17.42
N SER A 179 -10.47 5.64 16.26
CA SER A 179 -11.92 5.45 16.11
C SER A 179 -12.44 4.30 16.98
N ALA A 180 -11.77 3.14 16.93
CA ALA A 180 -12.19 1.96 17.69
C ALA A 180 -12.08 2.17 19.20
N LYS A 181 -11.04 2.84 19.66
CA LYS A 181 -10.88 3.22 21.07
C LYS A 181 -12.01 4.14 21.52
N ALA A 182 -12.30 5.20 20.77
CA ALA A 182 -13.36 6.15 21.11
C ALA A 182 -14.76 5.50 21.10
N LEU A 183 -15.02 4.59 20.16
CA LEU A 183 -16.27 3.81 20.12
C LEU A 183 -16.41 2.92 21.35
N LYS A 184 -15.33 2.24 21.76
CA LYS A 184 -15.34 1.41 22.97
C LYS A 184 -15.61 2.22 24.22
N GLU A 185 -14.99 3.40 24.36
CA GLU A 185 -15.25 4.34 25.45
C GLU A 185 -16.71 4.84 25.47
N ALA A 186 -17.35 4.92 24.30
CA ALA A 186 -18.77 5.21 24.16
C ALA A 186 -19.69 3.98 24.32
N GLY A 187 -19.15 2.82 24.73
CA GLY A 187 -19.91 1.58 24.95
C GLY A 187 -20.26 0.80 23.67
N ARG A 188 -19.62 1.11 22.54
CA ARG A 188 -19.77 0.38 21.27
C ARG A 188 -18.57 -0.52 21.03
N GLU A 189 -18.79 -1.83 21.06
CA GLU A 189 -17.75 -2.82 20.78
C GLU A 189 -17.35 -2.83 19.30
N VAL A 190 -16.04 -2.95 19.03
CA VAL A 190 -15.48 -2.96 17.68
C VAL A 190 -14.67 -4.24 17.46
N ASP A 191 -15.09 -5.04 16.49
CA ASP A 191 -14.34 -6.21 16.01
C ASP A 191 -13.24 -5.76 15.04
N LEU A 192 -12.12 -5.26 15.58
CA LEU A 192 -10.97 -4.78 14.81
C LEU A 192 -10.46 -5.81 13.79
N PRO A 193 -10.29 -7.10 14.14
CA PRO A 193 -9.91 -8.12 13.17
C PRO A 193 -10.85 -8.23 11.96
N LYS A 194 -12.16 -8.02 12.17
CA LYS A 194 -13.14 -8.00 11.09
C LYS A 194 -13.10 -6.70 10.30
N VAL A 195 -13.03 -5.54 10.95
CA VAL A 195 -12.92 -4.23 10.29
C VAL A 195 -11.70 -4.19 9.36
N MET A 196 -10.58 -4.75 9.81
CA MET A 196 -9.33 -4.76 9.05
C MET A 196 -9.18 -5.98 8.13
N GLY A 197 -10.03 -6.99 8.23
CA GLY A 197 -9.99 -8.18 7.36
C GLY A 197 -8.84 -9.14 7.64
N PHE A 198 -8.31 -9.16 8.87
CA PHE A 198 -7.25 -10.10 9.25
C PHE A 198 -7.73 -11.56 9.20
N LEU A 199 -6.84 -12.45 8.75
CA LEU A 199 -7.05 -13.90 8.75
C LEU A 199 -6.61 -14.48 10.10
N MET A 200 -7.58 -14.94 10.88
CA MET A 200 -7.38 -15.27 12.30
C MET A 200 -7.18 -16.76 12.57
N ARG A 201 -7.46 -17.62 11.59
CA ARG A 201 -7.52 -19.08 11.75
C ARG A 201 -6.70 -19.76 10.67
N TRP A 202 -5.81 -20.64 11.12
CA TRP A 202 -4.79 -21.28 10.32
C TRP A 202 -4.68 -22.75 10.72
N LYS A 203 -4.27 -23.58 9.78
CA LYS A 203 -3.59 -24.84 10.09
C LYS A 203 -2.10 -24.59 10.02
N VAL A 204 -1.34 -25.00 11.02
CA VAL A 204 0.12 -24.80 11.06
C VAL A 204 0.85 -26.13 11.09
N ILE A 205 2.05 -26.17 10.52
CA ILE A 205 2.93 -27.35 10.58
C ILE A 205 4.39 -26.93 10.63
N GLY A 206 5.15 -27.60 11.48
CA GLY A 206 6.56 -27.35 11.73
C GLY A 206 6.97 -27.98 13.07
N PRO A 207 8.20 -27.74 13.54
CA PRO A 207 9.28 -27.05 12.84
C PRO A 207 10.02 -27.97 11.87
N PHE A 208 10.22 -27.50 10.63
CA PHE A 208 11.20 -28.06 9.70
C PHE A 208 12.57 -27.40 9.89
N ASP A 209 13.61 -27.96 9.29
CA ASP A 209 14.97 -27.42 9.41
C ASP A 209 15.14 -26.07 8.66
N ASN A 210 15.88 -25.14 9.26
CA ASN A 210 16.38 -23.93 8.59
C ASN A 210 17.85 -23.69 8.95
N THR A 211 18.63 -24.76 9.13
CA THR A 211 20.04 -24.66 9.50
C THR A 211 20.79 -23.87 8.43
N ASP A 212 21.60 -22.90 8.85
CA ASP A 212 22.28 -21.93 7.98
C ASP A 212 21.34 -21.17 7.01
N ARG A 213 20.07 -20.98 7.40
CA ARG A 213 19.01 -20.35 6.58
C ARG A 213 18.67 -21.09 5.27
N LYS A 214 19.15 -22.33 5.10
CA LYS A 214 18.92 -23.15 3.89
C LYS A 214 17.44 -23.50 3.69
N GLY A 215 16.69 -23.61 4.79
CA GLY A 215 15.28 -23.96 4.80
C GLY A 215 14.41 -23.00 3.98
N PHE A 216 14.82 -21.74 3.79
CA PHE A 216 14.12 -20.80 2.92
C PHE A 216 14.02 -21.32 1.47
N ALA A 217 15.12 -21.81 0.90
CA ALA A 217 15.19 -22.31 -0.47
C ALA A 217 14.61 -23.73 -0.63
N VAL A 218 14.70 -24.56 0.42
CA VAL A 218 14.20 -25.95 0.39
C VAL A 218 12.67 -25.99 0.26
N ALA A 219 12.19 -26.74 -0.73
CA ALA A 219 10.76 -27.01 -0.93
C ALA A 219 10.31 -28.18 -0.04
N TYR A 220 9.77 -27.87 1.15
CA TYR A 220 9.20 -28.88 2.05
C TYR A 220 7.85 -29.40 1.53
N PRO A 221 7.36 -30.56 2.04
CA PRO A 221 6.14 -31.18 1.54
C PRO A 221 4.90 -30.25 1.45
N PRO A 222 4.64 -29.33 2.42
CA PRO A 222 3.52 -28.39 2.32
C PRO A 222 3.54 -27.47 1.09
N GLU A 223 4.70 -27.20 0.48
CA GLU A 223 4.80 -26.41 -0.76
C GLU A 223 4.32 -27.18 -1.99
N LYS A 224 4.33 -28.52 -1.94
CA LYS A 224 3.98 -29.40 -3.07
C LYS A 224 2.54 -29.84 -3.03
N LYS A 225 2.07 -30.26 -1.85
CA LYS A 225 0.71 -30.75 -1.64
C LYS A 225 0.27 -30.50 -0.21
N ILE A 226 -0.92 -29.93 -0.06
CA ILE A 226 -1.59 -29.80 1.23
C ILE A 226 -2.31 -31.11 1.55
N ASP A 227 -1.82 -31.81 2.56
CA ASP A 227 -2.43 -33.00 3.14
C ASP A 227 -2.42 -32.85 4.67
N PHE A 228 -3.61 -32.62 5.25
CA PHE A 228 -3.76 -32.38 6.69
C PHE A 228 -3.69 -33.66 7.53
N GLY A 229 -3.79 -34.85 6.92
CA GLY A 229 -3.62 -36.13 7.62
C GLY A 229 -2.18 -36.63 7.62
N ALA A 230 -1.32 -36.06 6.77
CA ALA A 230 0.05 -36.49 6.62
C ALA A 230 0.94 -36.11 7.82
N SER A 231 2.02 -36.87 7.97
CA SER A 231 3.13 -36.58 8.88
C SER A 231 4.43 -36.56 8.09
N TYR A 232 5.29 -35.59 8.40
CA TYR A 232 6.54 -35.37 7.66
C TYR A 232 7.72 -35.36 8.62
N GLU A 233 8.92 -35.65 8.13
CA GLU A 233 10.15 -35.43 8.89
C GLU A 233 10.37 -33.92 9.09
N GLY A 234 10.42 -33.49 10.35
CA GLY A 234 10.79 -32.15 10.78
C GLY A 234 12.20 -32.13 11.37
N LYS A 235 12.57 -31.02 12.01
CA LYS A 235 13.94 -30.82 12.51
C LYS A 235 14.33 -31.76 13.66
N GLN A 236 13.40 -32.01 14.57
CA GLN A 236 13.62 -32.81 15.79
C GLN A 236 12.72 -34.04 15.87
N GLY A 237 12.21 -34.49 14.72
CA GLY A 237 11.28 -35.61 14.61
C GLY A 237 10.09 -35.28 13.72
N LYS A 238 9.11 -36.18 13.70
CA LYS A 238 7.94 -36.05 12.83
C LYS A 238 7.03 -34.89 13.24
N VAL A 239 6.59 -34.12 12.26
CA VAL A 239 5.66 -33.00 12.41
C VAL A 239 4.32 -33.32 11.74
N LYS A 240 3.24 -32.70 12.22
CA LYS A 240 1.87 -32.85 11.71
C LYS A 240 1.18 -31.49 11.72
N TRP A 241 0.10 -31.37 10.96
CA TRP A 241 -0.73 -30.16 10.99
C TRP A 241 -1.51 -30.07 12.30
N SER A 242 -1.59 -28.87 12.86
CA SER A 242 -2.45 -28.53 13.99
C SER A 242 -3.31 -27.31 13.68
N ASP A 243 -4.46 -27.18 14.33
CA ASP A 243 -5.30 -26.00 14.24
C ASP A 243 -4.76 -24.89 15.13
N PHE A 244 -4.61 -23.70 14.57
CA PHE A 244 -4.11 -22.52 15.25
C PHE A 244 -5.03 -21.33 15.02
N ALA A 245 -5.33 -20.59 16.08
CA ALA A 245 -6.12 -19.37 15.99
C ALA A 245 -5.54 -18.31 16.91
N THR A 246 -5.57 -17.06 16.45
CA THR A 246 -5.16 -15.90 17.26
C THR A 246 -6.37 -15.09 17.67
N SER A 247 -6.32 -14.52 18.88
CA SER A 247 -7.28 -13.54 19.39
C SER A 247 -6.71 -12.13 19.43
N ASP A 248 -5.54 -11.91 18.82
CA ASP A 248 -4.90 -10.60 18.77
C ASP A 248 -5.74 -9.59 17.97
N ALA A 249 -5.86 -8.36 18.45
CA ALA A 249 -6.72 -7.33 17.84
C ALA A 249 -6.29 -6.94 16.43
N PHE A 250 -5.01 -7.14 16.09
CA PHE A 250 -4.44 -6.91 14.75
C PHE A 250 -4.08 -8.20 14.03
N GLY A 251 -4.65 -9.33 14.45
CA GLY A 251 -4.45 -10.61 13.79
C GLY A 251 -3.03 -11.14 13.83
N MET A 252 -2.25 -10.79 14.85
CA MET A 252 -0.91 -11.35 15.02
C MET A 252 -0.98 -12.86 15.22
N VAL A 253 -0.41 -13.61 14.28
CA VAL A 253 -0.22 -15.06 14.34
C VAL A 253 1.19 -15.33 14.84
N ASP A 254 1.34 -15.63 16.13
CA ASP A 254 2.61 -16.01 16.74
C ASP A 254 2.73 -17.54 16.80
N VAL A 255 3.51 -18.11 15.87
CA VAL A 255 3.68 -19.56 15.79
C VAL A 255 4.61 -20.11 16.87
N ASN A 256 5.30 -19.26 17.63
CA ASN A 256 6.01 -19.69 18.84
C ASN A 256 5.04 -20.28 19.88
N LEU A 257 3.77 -19.84 19.91
CA LEU A 257 2.78 -20.38 20.83
C LEU A 257 2.45 -21.86 20.56
N GLU A 258 2.69 -22.35 19.35
CA GLU A 258 2.53 -23.75 18.97
C GLU A 258 3.85 -24.53 19.06
N PHE A 259 4.95 -23.95 18.54
CA PHE A 259 6.20 -24.68 18.34
C PHE A 259 7.31 -24.34 19.34
N GLY A 260 7.12 -23.33 20.19
CA GLY A 260 8.15 -22.76 21.06
C GLY A 260 9.10 -21.79 20.34
N GLU A 261 9.91 -21.07 21.12
CA GLU A 261 10.89 -20.08 20.65
C GLU A 261 12.15 -20.74 20.05
N LEU A 262 11.97 -21.54 18.99
CA LEU A 262 13.04 -22.32 18.37
C LEU A 262 13.84 -21.49 17.36
N LYS A 263 15.09 -21.90 17.11
CA LYS A 263 16.00 -21.26 16.15
C LYS A 263 16.34 -22.16 14.98
N GLN A 264 16.64 -21.52 13.84
CA GLN A 264 16.94 -22.22 12.60
C GLN A 264 15.82 -23.21 12.24
N VAL A 265 14.58 -22.74 12.22
CA VAL A 265 13.39 -23.54 11.93
C VAL A 265 12.51 -22.91 10.85
N VAL A 266 11.72 -23.73 10.17
CA VAL A 266 10.66 -23.31 9.24
C VAL A 266 9.32 -23.83 9.72
N ALA A 267 8.27 -23.03 9.55
CA ALA A 267 6.89 -23.43 9.72
C ALA A 267 6.07 -22.99 8.52
N TYR A 268 4.94 -23.66 8.32
CA TYR A 268 3.94 -23.28 7.36
C TYR A 268 2.63 -22.97 8.08
N ALA A 269 1.92 -21.97 7.58
CA ALA A 269 0.56 -21.66 7.97
C ALA A 269 -0.31 -21.70 6.71
N HIS A 270 -1.40 -22.46 6.75
CA HIS A 270 -2.34 -22.62 5.66
C HIS A 270 -3.74 -22.20 6.09
N THR A 271 -4.48 -21.50 5.23
CA THR A 271 -5.91 -21.24 5.44
C THR A 271 -6.69 -21.27 4.13
N PHE A 272 -8.00 -21.49 4.23
CA PHE A 272 -8.90 -21.38 3.08
C PHE A 272 -9.69 -20.08 3.14
N TYR A 273 -9.67 -19.35 2.03
CA TYR A 273 -10.42 -18.12 1.83
C TYR A 273 -11.52 -18.35 0.79
N GLU A 274 -12.78 -18.21 1.16
CA GLU A 274 -13.89 -18.33 0.22
C GLU A 274 -14.30 -16.97 -0.36
N SER A 275 -14.13 -16.81 -1.67
CA SER A 275 -14.52 -15.59 -2.39
C SER A 275 -15.87 -15.78 -3.07
N PRO A 276 -16.85 -14.87 -2.92
CA PRO A 276 -18.14 -14.99 -3.59
C PRO A 276 -18.05 -14.90 -5.13
N GLU A 277 -16.96 -14.31 -5.63
CA GLU A 277 -16.70 -14.06 -7.06
C GLU A 277 -15.20 -14.16 -7.37
N ALA A 278 -14.84 -14.20 -8.66
CA ALA A 278 -13.46 -14.02 -9.06
C ALA A 278 -13.13 -12.53 -9.07
N ARG A 279 -12.04 -12.12 -8.42
CA ARG A 279 -11.69 -10.70 -8.25
C ARG A 279 -10.22 -10.49 -7.97
N GLU A 280 -9.73 -9.33 -8.40
CA GLU A 280 -8.41 -8.81 -8.01
C GLU A 280 -8.46 -8.33 -6.55
N VAL A 281 -7.41 -8.65 -5.80
CA VAL A 281 -7.25 -8.32 -4.38
C VAL A 281 -5.80 -7.99 -4.07
N GLN A 282 -5.56 -7.48 -2.86
CA GLN A 282 -4.24 -7.42 -2.25
C GLN A 282 -4.18 -8.33 -1.02
N LEU A 283 -3.19 -9.20 -0.98
CA LEU A 283 -2.74 -9.84 0.26
C LEU A 283 -1.76 -8.90 0.94
N ARG A 284 -2.09 -8.43 2.13
CA ARG A 284 -1.26 -7.48 2.88
C ARG A 284 -0.62 -8.18 4.07
N LEU A 285 0.71 -8.24 4.06
CA LEU A 285 1.53 -9.01 4.98
C LEU A 285 2.36 -8.08 5.87
N GLY A 286 2.35 -8.35 7.17
CA GLY A 286 3.36 -7.88 8.13
C GLY A 286 4.10 -9.08 8.71
N CYS A 287 5.43 -9.09 8.68
CA CYS A 287 6.23 -10.18 9.25
C CYS A 287 7.65 -9.71 9.57
N LYS A 288 8.31 -10.38 10.53
CA LYS A 288 9.66 -10.06 11.00
C LYS A 288 10.76 -10.96 10.43
N ASN A 289 10.43 -12.13 9.87
CA ASN A 289 11.41 -13.16 9.52
C ASN A 289 11.12 -13.70 8.13
N ALA A 290 12.10 -14.28 7.42
CA ALA A 290 11.94 -14.59 6.00
C ALA A 290 10.68 -15.41 5.66
N TRP A 291 10.02 -15.03 4.56
CA TRP A 291 8.72 -15.58 4.19
C TRP A 291 8.57 -15.86 2.71
N LYS A 292 7.62 -16.77 2.41
CA LYS A 292 7.06 -16.98 1.09
C LYS A 292 5.54 -17.10 1.19
N VAL A 293 4.82 -16.61 0.19
CA VAL A 293 3.35 -16.65 0.14
C VAL A 293 2.90 -17.27 -1.17
N TRP A 294 1.99 -18.24 -1.08
CA TRP A 294 1.34 -18.86 -2.22
C TRP A 294 -0.16 -18.65 -2.17
N LEU A 295 -0.76 -18.55 -3.36
CA LEU A 295 -2.20 -18.59 -3.57
C LEU A 295 -2.53 -19.71 -4.56
N ASN A 296 -3.38 -20.65 -4.18
CA ASN A 296 -3.78 -21.78 -5.02
C ASN A 296 -2.60 -22.59 -5.61
N GLY A 297 -1.47 -22.64 -4.90
CA GLY A 297 -0.25 -23.33 -5.32
C GLY A 297 0.72 -22.46 -6.15
N GLU A 298 0.32 -21.27 -6.57
CA GLU A 298 1.18 -20.31 -7.26
C GLU A 298 1.97 -19.46 -6.24
N LEU A 299 3.29 -19.38 -6.39
CA LEU A 299 4.14 -18.53 -5.56
C LEU A 299 3.97 -17.06 -5.95
N LEU A 300 3.41 -16.26 -5.06
CA LEU A 300 3.16 -14.83 -5.31
C LEU A 300 4.29 -13.93 -4.80
N PHE A 301 4.91 -14.30 -3.68
CA PHE A 301 5.88 -13.42 -3.02
C PHE A 301 6.91 -14.20 -2.21
N ALA A 302 8.15 -13.72 -2.21
CA ALA A 302 9.25 -14.30 -1.46
C ALA A 302 10.27 -13.22 -1.05
N ARG A 303 10.67 -13.20 0.22
CA ARG A 303 11.74 -12.34 0.73
C ARG A 303 12.55 -13.08 1.79
N ASP A 304 13.85 -13.20 1.56
CA ASP A 304 14.79 -13.80 2.50
C ASP A 304 15.39 -12.73 3.42
N GLU A 305 14.54 -12.15 4.26
CA GLU A 305 14.90 -11.03 5.13
C GLU A 305 14.51 -11.32 6.58
N TYR A 306 15.43 -11.05 7.52
CA TYR A 306 15.22 -11.31 8.94
C TYR A 306 15.39 -10.04 9.76
N HIS A 307 14.54 -9.92 10.78
CA HIS A 307 14.54 -8.91 11.84
C HIS A 307 14.47 -7.45 11.37
N ARG A 308 13.84 -7.19 10.21
CA ARG A 308 13.63 -5.83 9.67
C ARG A 308 12.38 -5.14 10.25
N GLY A 309 12.28 -5.04 11.57
CA GLY A 309 11.07 -4.49 12.20
C GLY A 309 9.78 -5.14 11.67
N MET A 310 8.63 -4.56 11.93
CA MET A 310 7.38 -4.97 11.26
C MET A 310 6.37 -3.83 11.33
N ARG A 311 5.68 -3.59 10.21
CA ARG A 311 4.51 -2.72 10.14
C ARG A 311 3.32 -3.52 9.61
N ILE A 312 2.11 -3.15 10.02
CA ILE A 312 0.90 -3.62 9.34
C ILE A 312 0.98 -3.19 7.88
N ASP A 313 0.57 -4.06 6.97
CA ASP A 313 0.62 -3.84 5.52
C ASP A 313 2.01 -3.51 4.97
N GLN A 314 3.08 -4.02 5.60
CA GLN A 314 4.45 -3.77 5.14
C GLN A 314 4.70 -4.23 3.70
N TYR A 315 4.09 -5.35 3.31
CA TYR A 315 4.13 -5.87 1.95
C TYR A 315 2.73 -5.96 1.37
N LEU A 316 2.56 -5.36 0.20
CA LEU A 316 1.32 -5.40 -0.58
C LEU A 316 1.58 -6.34 -1.76
N ILE A 317 0.81 -7.42 -1.83
CA ILE A 317 0.96 -8.46 -2.84
C ILE A 317 -0.32 -8.50 -3.65
N ASP A 318 -0.28 -8.01 -4.89
CA ASP A 318 -1.40 -8.11 -5.80
C ASP A 318 -1.67 -9.59 -6.13
N ALA A 319 -2.94 -9.98 -6.10
CA ALA A 319 -3.33 -11.37 -6.25
C ALA A 319 -4.74 -11.48 -6.87
N LYS A 320 -5.02 -12.63 -7.48
CA LYS A 320 -6.32 -12.91 -8.09
C LYS A 320 -7.00 -14.09 -7.43
N LEU A 321 -8.14 -13.82 -6.79
CA LEU A 321 -8.99 -14.88 -6.25
C LEU A 321 -9.88 -15.47 -7.35
N LYS A 322 -10.06 -16.78 -7.34
CA LYS A 322 -11.16 -17.42 -8.07
C LYS A 322 -12.44 -17.39 -7.22
N LYS A 323 -13.60 -17.50 -7.86
CA LYS A 323 -14.86 -17.76 -7.16
C LYS A 323 -14.76 -19.06 -6.35
N GLY A 324 -15.31 -19.07 -5.14
CA GLY A 324 -15.27 -20.18 -4.21
C GLY A 324 -13.96 -20.25 -3.43
N LYS A 325 -13.52 -21.48 -3.16
CA LYS A 325 -12.43 -21.79 -2.24
C LYS A 325 -11.04 -21.46 -2.84
N ASN A 326 -10.28 -20.62 -2.15
CA ASN A 326 -8.89 -20.31 -2.43
C ASN A 326 -7.98 -20.79 -1.30
N ALA A 327 -6.83 -21.38 -1.62
CA ALA A 327 -5.85 -21.86 -0.65
C ALA A 327 -4.73 -20.83 -0.49
N ILE A 328 -4.50 -20.35 0.73
CA ILE A 328 -3.38 -19.45 1.04
C ILE A 328 -2.39 -20.23 1.90
N LEU A 329 -1.13 -20.24 1.49
CA LEU A 329 -0.02 -20.84 2.23
C LEU A 329 1.03 -19.78 2.51
N VAL A 330 1.50 -19.72 3.76
CA VAL A 330 2.60 -18.87 4.20
C VAL A 330 3.69 -19.77 4.74
N LYS A 331 4.92 -19.60 4.26
CA LYS A 331 6.14 -20.16 4.86
C LYS A 331 6.80 -19.09 5.70
N LEU A 332 7.22 -19.45 6.91
CA LEU A 332 7.90 -18.56 7.85
C LEU A 332 9.18 -19.22 8.32
N CYS A 333 10.31 -18.53 8.20
CA CYS A 333 11.61 -19.05 8.57
C CYS A 333 12.16 -18.25 9.75
N GLN A 334 12.67 -18.91 10.78
CA GLN A 334 13.42 -18.30 11.88
C GLN A 334 14.91 -18.64 11.73
N ASN A 335 15.79 -17.69 12.03
CA ASN A 335 17.23 -17.83 11.86
C ASN A 335 17.93 -18.25 13.17
N GLU A 336 19.26 -18.23 13.13
CA GLU A 336 20.19 -18.63 14.20
C GLU A 336 20.44 -17.57 15.27
N GLN A 337 20.01 -16.33 15.07
CA GLN A 337 20.34 -15.25 16.00
C GLN A 337 19.68 -15.44 17.37
N GLU A 338 20.40 -15.16 18.46
CA GLU A 338 19.96 -15.45 19.84
C GLU A 338 19.66 -14.20 20.67
N GLN A 339 19.87 -13.00 20.12
CA GLN A 339 19.58 -11.76 20.85
C GLN A 339 18.09 -11.70 21.23
N SER A 340 17.77 -11.10 22.37
CA SER A 340 16.39 -11.09 22.92
C SER A 340 15.34 -10.54 21.95
N TRP A 341 15.71 -9.61 21.07
CA TRP A 341 14.83 -9.01 20.06
C TRP A 341 14.59 -9.91 18.82
N THR A 342 15.26 -11.06 18.71
CA THR A 342 15.20 -11.97 17.54
C THR A 342 14.26 -13.16 17.76
N LYS A 343 13.58 -13.21 18.89
CA LYS A 343 12.74 -14.35 19.31
C LYS A 343 11.39 -14.43 18.60
N GLN A 344 10.93 -13.32 18.03
CA GLN A 344 9.63 -13.26 17.37
C GLN A 344 9.62 -14.15 16.13
N TRP A 345 8.57 -14.96 16.03
CA TRP A 345 8.29 -15.81 14.88
C TRP A 345 6.80 -15.73 14.59
N GLN A 346 6.45 -14.64 13.91
CA GLN A 346 5.06 -14.21 13.83
C GLN A 346 4.78 -13.45 12.54
N PHE A 347 3.50 -13.43 12.15
CA PHE A 347 3.04 -12.68 10.99
C PHE A 347 1.60 -12.20 11.16
N GLN A 348 1.19 -11.29 10.30
CA GLN A 348 -0.19 -10.87 10.10
C GLN A 348 -0.48 -10.93 8.61
N LEU A 349 -1.66 -11.44 8.23
CA LEU A 349 -2.11 -11.42 6.84
C LEU A 349 -3.58 -10.98 6.80
N ARG A 350 -3.89 -10.04 5.90
CA ARG A 350 -5.26 -9.62 5.60
C ARG A 350 -5.49 -9.55 4.09
N VAL A 351 -6.76 -9.61 3.68
CA VAL A 351 -7.18 -9.54 2.27
C VAL A 351 -7.98 -8.27 2.06
N THR A 352 -7.56 -7.44 1.09
CA THR A 352 -8.18 -6.14 0.84
C THR A 352 -8.36 -5.84 -0.65
N ASP A 353 -9.09 -4.79 -0.98
CA ASP A 353 -8.92 -4.11 -2.28
C ASP A 353 -7.62 -3.27 -2.31
N ALA A 354 -7.35 -2.61 -3.44
CA ALA A 354 -6.16 -1.77 -3.60
C ALA A 354 -6.14 -0.53 -2.67
N SER A 355 -7.31 -0.04 -2.26
CA SER A 355 -7.42 1.08 -1.31
C SER A 355 -7.20 0.64 0.16
N GLY A 356 -7.20 -0.67 0.42
CA GLY A 356 -7.04 -1.25 1.76
C GLY A 356 -8.36 -1.56 2.46
N THR A 357 -9.49 -1.51 1.75
CA THR A 357 -10.78 -1.95 2.28
C THR A 357 -10.75 -3.46 2.49
N ALA A 358 -11.13 -3.92 3.68
CA ALA A 358 -11.22 -5.34 3.96
C ALA A 358 -12.20 -6.04 3.00
N LEU A 359 -11.73 -7.13 2.39
CA LEU A 359 -12.58 -8.07 1.68
C LEU A 359 -12.71 -9.29 2.58
N LEU A 360 -13.93 -9.57 3.04
CA LEU A 360 -14.17 -10.65 3.99
C LEU A 360 -14.48 -11.95 3.24
N ALA A 361 -13.88 -13.04 3.72
CA ALA A 361 -14.17 -14.37 3.20
C ALA A 361 -15.62 -14.76 3.53
N ALA A 362 -16.31 -15.41 2.59
CA ALA A 362 -17.67 -15.92 2.79
C ALA A 362 -17.72 -17.00 3.90
N ASN A 363 -16.63 -17.74 4.09
CA ASN A 363 -16.46 -18.72 5.15
C ASN A 363 -15.87 -18.15 6.46
N ARG A 364 -15.84 -16.81 6.62
CA ARG A 364 -15.28 -16.19 7.84
C ARG A 364 -16.07 -16.62 9.07
N GLN A 365 -15.38 -17.24 10.02
CA GLN A 365 -15.91 -17.55 11.34
C GLN A 365 -15.82 -16.34 12.29
N PRO A 366 -16.58 -16.33 13.40
CA PRO A 366 -16.41 -15.33 14.45
C PRO A 366 -14.95 -15.18 14.91
N THR A 367 -14.54 -13.95 15.17
CA THR A 367 -13.21 -13.60 15.68
C THR A 367 -12.92 -14.41 16.95
N PRO A 368 -11.78 -15.12 17.04
CA PRO A 368 -11.44 -15.89 18.23
C PRO A 368 -11.35 -14.99 19.46
N GLN A 369 -11.96 -15.42 20.56
CA GLN A 369 -11.85 -14.71 21.84
C GLN A 369 -10.56 -15.10 22.56
N ALA A 370 -9.95 -14.14 23.26
CA ALA A 370 -8.82 -14.43 24.12
C ALA A 370 -9.25 -15.41 25.21
N LYS A 371 -8.47 -16.47 25.41
CA LYS A 371 -8.67 -17.32 26.59
C LYS A 371 -8.40 -16.46 27.83
N PRO A 372 -9.21 -16.57 28.89
CA PRO A 372 -8.91 -15.91 30.15
C PRO A 372 -7.50 -16.31 30.57
N LYS A 373 -6.67 -15.33 30.96
CA LYS A 373 -5.39 -15.64 31.62
C LYS A 373 -5.76 -16.40 32.90
N LYS A 374 -5.33 -17.65 32.99
CA LYS A 374 -5.46 -18.45 34.21
C LYS A 374 -4.60 -17.89 35.31
#